data_AF-A0A0R1ECX0-F1
#
_entry.id   AF-A0A0R1ECX0-F1
#
_cell.length_a   1.000
_cell.length_b   1.000
_cell.length_c   1.000
_cell.angle_alpha   90.00
_cell.angle_beta   90.00
_cell.angle_gamma   90.00
#
_symmetry.space_group_name_H-M   'P 1'
#
loop_
_entity.id
_entity.type
_entity.pdbx_description
1 polymer ?
#
loop_
_entity_poly.entity_id
_entity_poly.type
_entity_poly.pdbx_seq_one_letter_code
_entity_poly.pdbx_strand_id
1 'polypeptide(L)'
;MRSVLNIVVFFTILCLMILKPSGPVVFKLTNVVCDSFNKTWVRINQCRLKAINRYRTVFNFNATFLYPTNDVFVHYHMYKRENGYKPWLIKTQVDGCRF
;
A
#
# COMPACT_ATOMS: atom_id res chain seq x y z
N MET A 1 -8.59 -15.61 -48.69
CA MET A 1 -8.45 -14.36 -47.90
C MET A 1 -9.64 -14.10 -46.97
N ARG A 2 -10.90 -14.08 -47.45
CA ARG A 2 -12.10 -13.87 -46.60
C ARG A 2 -12.27 -14.86 -45.44
N SER A 3 -12.00 -16.15 -45.64
CA SER A 3 -12.17 -17.17 -44.60
C SER A 3 -11.16 -17.03 -43.45
N VAL A 4 -9.91 -16.66 -43.76
CA VAL A 4 -8.86 -16.42 -42.76
C VAL A 4 -9.21 -15.21 -41.89
N LEU A 5 -9.75 -14.15 -42.50
CA LEU A 5 -10.20 -12.96 -41.77
C LEU A 5 -11.31 -13.29 -40.76
N ASN A 6 -12.29 -14.10 -41.15
CA ASN A 6 -13.38 -14.52 -40.26
C ASN A 6 -12.88 -15.37 -39.09
N ILE A 7 -11.89 -16.25 -39.33
CA ILE A 7 -11.28 -17.07 -38.29
C ILE A 7 -10.55 -16.19 -37.28
N VAL A 8 -9.75 -15.22 -37.75
CA VAL A 8 -9.02 -14.29 -36.87
C VAL A 8 -10.01 -13.46 -36.04
N VAL A 9 -11.08 -12.95 -36.66
CA VAL A 9 -12.13 -12.18 -35.95
C VAL A 9 -12.84 -13.04 -34.89
N PHE A 10 -13.11 -14.31 -35.18
CA PHE A 10 -13.73 -15.20 -34.21
C PHE A 10 -12.81 -15.44 -33.00
N PHE A 11 -11.52 -15.69 -33.23
CA PHE A 11 -10.55 -15.90 -32.15
C PHE A 11 -10.30 -14.64 -31.32
N THR A 12 -10.31 -13.44 -31.93
CA THR A 12 -10.16 -12.19 -31.16
C THR A 12 -11.38 -11.92 -30.29
N ILE A 13 -12.61 -12.14 -30.81
CA ILE A 13 -13.85 -12.00 -30.03
C ILE A 13 -13.88 -13.02 -28.89
N LEU A 14 -13.51 -14.28 -29.16
CA LEU A 14 -13.45 -15.33 -28.14
C LEU A 14 -12.43 -14.99 -27.05
N CYS A 15 -11.26 -14.46 -27.42
CA CYS A 15 -10.22 -14.05 -26.48
C CYS A 15 -10.69 -12.90 -25.57
N LEU A 16 -11.35 -11.87 -26.12
CA LEU A 16 -11.93 -10.76 -25.37
C LEU A 16 -13.02 -11.21 -24.38
N MET A 17 -13.79 -12.24 -24.72
CA MET A 17 -14.82 -12.82 -23.83
C MET A 17 -14.21 -13.62 -22.66
N ILE A 18 -13.01 -14.21 -22.85
CA ILE A 18 -12.33 -15.02 -21.82
C ILE A 18 -11.50 -14.15 -20.88
N LEU A 19 -10.90 -13.06 -21.39
CA LEU A 19 -10.14 -12.09 -20.60
C LEU A 19 -11.08 -11.25 -19.73
N LYS A 20 -11.40 -11.77 -18.53
CA LYS A 20 -11.99 -10.95 -17.48
C LYS A 20 -10.91 -10.03 -16.90
N PRO A 21 -11.08 -8.69 -16.96
CA PRO A 21 -10.18 -7.80 -16.24
C PRO A 21 -10.28 -8.09 -14.73
N SER A 22 -9.14 -8.26 -14.07
CA SER A 22 -9.09 -8.39 -12.61
C SER A 22 -9.62 -7.09 -12.00
N GLY A 23 -10.61 -7.21 -11.10
CA GLY A 23 -11.21 -6.06 -10.44
C GLY A 23 -10.21 -5.26 -9.59
N PRO A 24 -10.55 -3.99 -9.24
CA PRO A 24 -9.67 -3.15 -8.44
C PRO A 24 -9.44 -3.77 -7.05
N VAL A 25 -8.16 -3.90 -6.67
CA VAL A 25 -7.78 -4.34 -5.34
C VAL A 25 -7.92 -3.17 -4.37
N VAL A 26 -8.83 -3.30 -3.40
CA VAL A 26 -9.05 -2.28 -2.36
C VAL A 26 -8.33 -2.70 -1.08
N PHE A 27 -7.31 -1.94 -0.69
CA PHE A 27 -6.65 -2.13 0.60
C PHE A 27 -7.43 -1.41 1.71
N LYS A 28 -7.81 -2.15 2.76
CA LYS A 28 -8.48 -1.59 3.93
C LYS A 28 -7.64 -1.82 5.18
N LEU A 29 -7.14 -0.73 5.75
CA LEU A 29 -6.46 -0.75 7.04
C LEU A 29 -7.52 -0.87 8.16
N THR A 30 -7.31 -1.78 9.11
CA THR A 30 -8.22 -2.01 10.24
C THR A 30 -7.60 -1.62 11.58
N ASN A 31 -6.27 -1.59 11.66
CA ASN A 31 -5.53 -1.29 12.88
C ASN A 31 -4.26 -0.52 12.51
N VAL A 32 -3.81 0.33 13.44
CA VAL A 32 -2.52 0.98 13.42
C VAL A 32 -1.97 1.03 14.84
N VAL A 33 -0.72 0.61 14.99
CA VAL A 33 0.05 0.74 16.24
C VAL A 33 1.29 1.54 15.91
N CYS A 34 1.49 2.64 16.63
CA CYS A 34 2.70 3.46 16.49
C CYS A 34 3.45 3.43 17.81
N ASP A 35 4.77 3.31 17.74
CA ASP A 35 5.65 3.44 18.89
C ASP A 35 6.90 4.22 18.49
N SER A 36 7.56 4.81 19.49
CA SER A 36 8.83 5.50 19.33
C SER A 36 9.89 4.81 20.19
N PHE A 37 10.91 4.29 19.53
CA PHE A 37 12.07 3.68 20.19
C PHE A 37 12.86 4.70 21.01
N ASN A 38 12.94 5.94 20.54
CA ASN A 38 13.63 7.02 21.22
C ASN A 38 12.68 8.20 21.48
N LYS A 39 11.98 8.14 22.61
CA LYS A 39 10.95 9.13 23.00
C LYS A 39 11.52 10.51 23.32
N THR A 40 12.82 10.62 23.59
CA THR A 40 13.48 11.93 23.76
C THR A 40 13.86 12.55 22.43
N TRP A 41 13.95 11.76 21.36
CA TRP A 41 14.21 12.26 20.01
C TRP A 41 12.91 12.56 19.25
N VAL A 42 11.99 11.59 19.18
CA VAL A 42 10.70 11.72 18.49
C VAL A 42 9.58 11.31 19.42
N ARG A 43 8.64 12.23 19.64
CA ARG A 43 7.42 11.98 20.41
C ARG A 43 6.23 11.88 19.47
N ILE A 44 5.55 10.74 19.48
CA ILE A 44 4.31 10.54 18.72
C ILE A 44 3.14 10.99 19.60
N ASN A 45 2.49 12.10 19.24
CA ASN A 45 1.39 12.68 20.00
C ASN A 45 0.04 12.08 19.59
N GLN A 46 -0.12 11.76 18.31
CA GLN A 46 -1.35 11.18 17.78
C GLN A 46 -1.03 10.07 16.79
N CYS A 47 -1.61 8.90 17.01
CA CYS A 47 -1.60 7.79 16.06
C CYS A 47 -2.98 7.14 16.12
N ARG A 48 -3.86 7.52 15.19
CA ARG A 48 -5.24 7.03 15.20
C ARG A 48 -5.78 6.82 13.80
N LEU A 49 -6.30 5.62 13.55
CA LEU A 49 -7.13 5.33 12.40
C LEU A 49 -8.59 5.73 12.71
N LYS A 50 -9.17 6.59 11.88
CA LYS A 50 -10.57 7.05 12.01
C LYS A 50 -11.37 6.60 10.78
N ALA A 51 -12.39 5.78 10.99
CA ALA A 51 -13.37 5.49 9.95
C ALA A 51 -14.31 6.69 9.79
N ILE A 52 -14.29 7.33 8.62
CA ILE A 52 -15.19 8.45 8.30
C ILE A 52 -16.50 7.91 7.72
N ASN A 53 -16.43 6.89 6.85
CA ASN A 53 -17.58 6.16 6.34
C ASN A 53 -17.18 4.71 5.98
N ARG A 54 -18.09 3.92 5.40
CA ARG A 54 -17.85 2.50 5.03
C ARG A 54 -16.66 2.30 4.08
N TYR A 55 -16.36 3.29 3.25
CA TYR A 55 -15.36 3.23 2.18
C TYR A 55 -14.13 4.12 2.43
N ARG A 56 -14.16 4.98 3.46
CA ARG A 56 -13.12 5.97 3.76
C ARG A 56 -12.66 5.84 5.20
N THR A 57 -11.43 5.38 5.34
CA THR A 57 -10.68 5.36 6.60
C THR A 57 -9.52 6.33 6.48
N VAL A 58 -9.33 7.20 7.47
CA VAL A 58 -8.29 8.23 7.49
C VAL A 58 -7.32 7.93 8.62
N PHE A 59 -6.03 7.92 8.31
CA PHE A 59 -4.97 7.83 9.31
C PHE A 59 -4.57 9.23 9.76
N ASN A 60 -4.71 9.51 11.05
CA ASN A 60 -4.26 10.76 11.66
C ASN A 60 -2.98 10.49 12.44
N PHE A 61 -1.90 11.15 12.03
CA PHE A 61 -0.58 11.02 12.62
C PHE A 61 -0.04 12.39 12.99
N ASN A 62 0.46 12.52 14.22
CA ASN A 62 1.14 13.72 14.70
C ASN A 62 2.36 13.28 15.50
N ALA A 63 3.54 13.74 15.08
CA ALA A 63 4.80 13.51 15.76
C ALA A 63 5.58 14.83 15.89
N THR A 64 6.30 14.95 17.00
CA THR A 64 7.20 16.08 17.28
C THR A 64 8.64 15.57 17.29
N PHE A 65 9.49 16.21 16.49
CA PHE A 65 10.94 16.02 16.49
C PHE A 65 11.54 17.04 17.47
N LEU A 66 12.20 16.55 18.51
CA LEU A 66 12.74 17.38 19.60
C LEU A 66 14.14 17.92 19.30
N TYR A 67 14.84 17.33 18.33
CA TYR A 67 16.17 17.71 17.88
C TYR A 67 16.21 17.89 16.36
N PRO A 68 17.17 18.68 15.83
CA PRO A 68 17.34 18.82 14.38
C PRO A 68 17.54 17.46 13.73
N THR A 69 16.76 17.17 12.69
CA THR A 69 16.75 15.88 12.03
C THR A 69 17.11 16.07 10.56
N ASN A 70 18.39 15.90 10.26
CA ASN A 70 18.95 16.13 8.91
C ASN A 70 18.99 14.86 8.06
N ASP A 71 18.71 13.71 8.66
CA ASP A 71 18.77 12.41 8.00
C ASP A 71 17.60 11.54 8.49
N VAL A 72 16.53 11.47 7.68
CA VAL A 72 15.31 10.72 7.97
C VAL A 72 15.10 9.68 6.90
N PHE A 73 15.26 8.41 7.26
CA PHE A 73 14.89 7.29 6.39
C PHE A 73 13.63 6.60 6.87
N VAL A 74 12.69 6.41 5.94
CA VAL A 74 11.48 5.64 6.19
C VAL A 74 11.61 4.27 5.53
N HIS A 75 11.67 3.24 6.37
CA HIS A 75 11.73 1.84 5.94
C HIS A 75 10.32 1.25 5.92
N TYR A 76 9.83 0.90 4.74
CA TYR A 76 8.53 0.27 4.53
C TYR A 76 8.68 -1.21 4.26
N HIS A 77 8.22 -2.04 5.19
CA HIS A 77 8.20 -3.49 5.07
C HIS A 77 6.77 -4.00 5.15
N MET A 78 6.30 -4.67 4.10
CA MET A 78 4.99 -5.30 4.07
C MET A 78 5.12 -6.78 4.40
N TYR A 79 4.25 -7.28 5.28
CA TYR A 79 4.21 -8.69 5.67
C TYR A 79 2.86 -9.30 5.31
N LYS A 80 2.90 -10.56 4.84
CA LYS A 80 1.73 -11.41 4.65
C LYS A 80 1.56 -12.32 5.85
N ARG A 81 0.32 -12.46 6.34
CA ARG A 81 -0.01 -13.51 7.30
C ARG A 81 -0.25 -14.83 6.56
N GLU A 82 0.62 -15.79 6.81
CA GLU A 82 0.51 -17.20 6.40
C GLU A 82 0.74 -18.08 7.65
N ASN A 83 1.64 -19.06 7.59
CA ASN A 83 2.20 -19.77 8.76
C ASN A 83 3.17 -18.85 9.53
N GLY A 84 2.66 -17.73 10.04
CA GLY A 84 3.43 -16.60 10.58
C GLY A 84 3.43 -15.39 9.65
N TYR A 85 4.04 -14.29 10.10
CA TYR A 85 4.24 -13.10 9.27
C TYR A 85 5.48 -13.28 8.40
N LYS A 86 5.29 -13.35 7.09
CA LYS A 86 6.38 -13.46 6.11
C LYS A 86 6.54 -12.17 5.32
N PRO A 87 7.77 -11.74 5.01
CA PRO A 87 7.97 -10.60 4.11
C PRO A 87 7.23 -10.79 2.78
N TRP A 88 6.53 -9.75 2.32
CA TRP A 88 5.85 -9.68 1.03
C TRP A 88 6.72 -8.88 0.03
N LEU A 89 6.25 -8.73 -1.20
CA LEU A 89 6.76 -7.92 -2.33
C LEU A 89 7.28 -6.51 -2.01
N ILE A 90 6.88 -5.85 -0.91
CA ILE A 90 7.27 -4.47 -0.63
C ILE A 90 8.28 -4.42 0.51
N LYS A 91 9.54 -4.14 0.14
CA LYS A 91 10.64 -3.78 1.04
C LYS A 91 11.39 -2.60 0.43
N THR A 92 11.08 -1.39 0.86
CA THR A 92 11.67 -0.18 0.30
C THR A 92 12.10 0.80 1.39
N GLN A 93 13.10 1.62 1.08
CA GLN A 93 13.61 2.69 1.93
C GLN A 93 13.48 3.99 1.15
N VAL A 94 12.88 5.00 1.78
CA VAL A 94 12.70 6.32 1.18
C VAL A 94 13.40 7.34 2.08
N ASP A 95 14.20 8.21 1.45
CA ASP A 95 14.75 9.40 2.09
C ASP A 95 13.64 10.45 2.24
N GLY A 96 13.29 10.75 3.49
CA GLY A 96 12.25 11.72 3.85
C GLY A 96 12.75 13.16 3.90
N CYS A 97 14.06 13.39 3.91
CA CYS A 97 14.65 14.74 3.90
C CYS A 97 14.90 15.27 2.49
N ARG A 98 14.79 14.41 1.47
CA ARG A 98 15.01 14.78 0.07
C ARG A 98 13.94 15.72 -0.52
N PHE A 99 12.79 15.87 0.13
CA PHE A 99 11.62 16.62 -0.36
C PHE A 99 11.23 17.70 0.64
#